data_AF-A0A1F3PRB3-F1
#
_entry.id   AF-A0A1F3PRB3-F1
#
_cell.length_a   1.000
_cell.length_b   1.000
_cell.length_c   1.000
_cell.angle_alpha   90.00
_cell.angle_beta   90.00
_cell.angle_gamma   90.00
#
_symmetry.space_group_name_H-M   'P 1'
#
loop_
_entity.id
_entity.type
_entity.pdbx_description
1 polymer ?
#
loop_
_entity_poly.entity_id
_entity_poly.type
_entity_poly.pdbx_seq_one_letter_code
_entity_poly.pdbx_strand_id
1 'polypeptide(L)'
;MKRLFLFLLIIPFFQLSYAQEENDTLYEEDNLLFQGNAKISGFGGPLINFTKINGDFSFMMGGGGGILFNDNLFFGGYGMGNSNKLEIDSSVYAGNYLGFANGGLWAGYVFMNKKKVHPCITLMLGWGNVTIANELGYIQKLDNIYVITPGLDIEYSIASFLKITAGVYYRKVSGISEIDFTDDNFSDLSVQITFKFGYFNAPNEDEVPAEEPTGN
;
A
#
# COMPACT_ATOMS: atom_id res chain seq x y z
N MET A 1 22.71 8.58 18.01
CA MET A 1 23.47 8.52 16.73
C MET A 1 23.93 7.09 16.39
N LYS A 2 23.02 6.10 16.35
CA LYS A 2 23.32 4.72 15.91
C LYS A 2 22.27 4.14 14.95
N ARG A 3 21.26 4.92 14.57
CA ARG A 3 20.18 4.51 13.66
C ARG A 3 20.41 4.89 12.19
N LEU A 4 21.45 5.69 11.90
CA LEU A 4 21.76 6.15 10.54
C LEU A 4 22.54 5.11 9.71
N PHE A 5 23.13 4.09 10.34
CA PHE A 5 23.94 3.08 9.65
C PHE A 5 23.12 1.97 8.98
N LEU A 6 21.82 1.82 9.31
CA LEU A 6 20.99 0.77 8.71
C LEU A 6 20.47 1.09 7.30
N PHE A 7 20.50 2.37 6.88
CA PHE A 7 20.07 2.77 5.54
C PHE A 7 21.10 2.46 4.45
N LEU A 8 22.38 2.26 4.81
CA LEU A 8 23.44 2.00 3.83
C LEU A 8 23.48 0.54 3.31
N LEU A 9 22.75 -0.38 3.94
CA LEU A 9 22.79 -1.81 3.64
C LEU A 9 21.71 -2.29 2.66
N ILE A 10 20.78 -1.41 2.25
CA ILE A 10 19.69 -1.74 1.30
C ILE A 10 20.11 -1.42 -0.16
N ILE A 11 21.12 -0.59 -0.35
CA ILE A 11 21.57 -0.15 -1.69
C ILE A 11 22.18 -1.26 -2.57
N PRO A 12 22.87 -2.31 -2.06
CA PRO A 12 23.45 -3.33 -2.96
C PRO A 12 22.44 -4.36 -3.49
N PHE A 13 21.21 -4.44 -2.96
CA PHE A 13 20.22 -5.42 -3.46
C PHE A 13 19.55 -5.01 -4.77
N PHE A 14 19.53 -3.71 -5.12
CA PHE A 14 18.98 -3.23 -6.39
C PHE A 14 19.87 -3.57 -7.60
N GLN A 15 21.17 -3.79 -7.40
CA GLN A 15 22.12 -4.04 -8.49
C GLN A 15 21.98 -5.44 -9.10
N LEU A 16 21.39 -6.41 -8.39
CA LEU A 16 21.22 -7.79 -8.89
C LEU A 16 20.02 -7.94 -9.84
N SER A 17 19.07 -7.00 -9.86
CA SER A 17 17.91 -7.04 -10.78
C SER A 17 18.17 -6.43 -12.15
N TYR A 18 19.27 -5.69 -12.34
CA TYR A 18 19.61 -5.07 -13.64
C TYR A 18 20.47 -5.97 -14.54
N ALA A 19 20.76 -7.21 -14.15
CA ALA A 19 21.64 -8.11 -14.88
C ALA A 19 20.92 -9.14 -15.79
N GLN A 20 19.61 -8.99 -16.01
CA GLN A 20 18.88 -9.85 -16.95
C GLN A 20 18.34 -9.04 -18.15
N GLU A 21 18.98 -9.32 -19.28
CA GLU A 21 18.54 -9.20 -20.67
C GLU A 21 18.55 -7.81 -21.34
N GLU A 22 19.52 -7.69 -22.24
CA GLU A 22 19.72 -6.69 -23.28
C GLU A 22 18.89 -7.08 -24.52
N ASN A 23 18.35 -6.06 -25.22
CA ASN A 23 17.54 -6.05 -26.46
C ASN A 23 16.03 -5.93 -26.28
N ASP A 24 15.55 -4.69 -26.16
CA ASP A 24 14.42 -4.18 -26.97
C ASP A 24 14.39 -2.65 -26.90
N THR A 25 15.06 -2.02 -27.85
CA THR A 25 14.97 -0.59 -28.13
C THR A 25 13.75 -0.33 -29.00
N LEU A 26 12.55 -0.29 -28.43
CA LEU A 26 11.34 0.31 -29.02
C LEU A 26 10.35 0.63 -27.87
N TYR A 27 10.64 1.69 -27.10
CA TYR A 27 9.72 2.17 -26.07
C TYR A 27 9.56 3.67 -26.19
N GLU A 28 8.56 4.13 -26.94
CA GLU A 28 7.95 5.45 -26.74
C GLU A 28 6.75 5.63 -27.69
N GLU A 29 5.55 5.21 -27.28
CA GLU A 29 4.33 5.92 -27.73
C GLU A 29 3.11 5.62 -26.83
N ASP A 30 2.96 4.40 -26.29
CA ASP A 30 1.72 3.99 -25.62
C ASP A 30 1.60 4.27 -24.11
N ASN A 31 2.60 4.91 -23.48
CA ASN A 31 2.62 5.18 -22.03
C ASN A 31 2.12 6.57 -21.61
N LEU A 32 1.65 7.39 -22.54
CA LEU A 32 1.11 8.70 -22.19
C LEU A 32 -0.28 8.54 -21.57
N LEU A 33 -0.38 8.82 -20.26
CA LEU A 33 -1.63 8.91 -19.49
C LEU A 33 -2.72 9.78 -20.15
N PHE A 34 -2.35 10.61 -21.14
CA PHE A 34 -3.20 11.62 -21.76
C PHE A 34 -3.19 11.63 -23.29
N GLN A 35 -2.56 10.65 -23.96
CA GLN A 35 -2.67 10.49 -25.42
C GLN A 35 -3.25 9.11 -25.74
N GLY A 36 -4.41 9.09 -26.39
CA GLY A 36 -5.13 7.87 -26.77
C GLY A 36 -6.37 7.55 -25.92
N ASN A 37 -7.04 6.44 -26.26
CA ASN A 37 -8.18 5.92 -25.50
C ASN A 37 -7.67 5.26 -24.20
N ALA A 38 -7.86 5.93 -23.06
CA ALA A 38 -7.43 5.39 -21.77
C ALA A 38 -8.10 4.04 -21.48
N LYS A 39 -7.29 3.01 -21.20
CA LYS A 39 -7.81 1.69 -20.79
C LYS A 39 -8.22 1.77 -19.33
N ILE A 40 -9.47 1.38 -19.04
CA ILE A 40 -10.02 1.38 -17.68
C ILE A 40 -10.03 -0.05 -17.16
N SER A 41 -9.53 -0.23 -15.93
CA SER A 41 -9.56 -1.51 -15.22
C SER A 41 -9.84 -1.28 -13.75
N GLY A 42 -9.94 -2.33 -12.94
CA GLY A 42 -10.31 -2.18 -11.54
C GLY A 42 -9.92 -3.35 -10.67
N PHE A 43 -9.70 -3.08 -9.38
CA PHE A 43 -9.38 -4.09 -8.40
C PHE A 43 -10.06 -3.83 -7.05
N GLY A 44 -10.17 -4.88 -6.25
CA GLY A 44 -10.47 -4.81 -4.83
C GLY A 44 -9.90 -6.01 -4.08
N GLY A 45 -9.78 -5.90 -2.77
CA GLY A 45 -9.35 -7.02 -1.95
C GLY A 45 -8.84 -6.63 -0.56
N PRO A 46 -8.35 -7.63 0.19
CA PRO A 46 -7.90 -7.44 1.57
C PRO A 46 -6.53 -6.76 1.64
N LEU A 47 -6.37 -5.93 2.68
CA LEU A 47 -5.11 -5.32 3.09
C LEU A 47 -4.73 -5.88 4.47
N ILE A 48 -3.46 -6.24 4.62
CA ILE A 48 -2.89 -6.75 5.85
C ILE A 48 -1.69 -5.87 6.18
N ASN A 49 -1.68 -5.25 7.36
CA ASN A 49 -0.63 -4.31 7.76
C ASN A 49 -0.06 -4.69 9.12
N PHE A 50 1.27 -4.66 9.20
CA PHE A 50 2.04 -4.92 10.40
C PHE A 50 2.79 -3.65 10.78
N THR A 51 2.58 -3.17 12.00
CA THR A 51 3.08 -1.87 12.45
C THR A 51 3.24 -1.86 13.96
N LYS A 52 3.52 -0.69 14.54
CA LYS A 52 3.37 -0.46 15.96
C LYS A 52 2.39 0.66 16.24
N ILE A 53 1.74 0.53 17.38
CA ILE A 53 0.89 1.55 17.98
C ILE A 53 1.28 1.62 19.45
N ASN A 54 1.62 2.82 19.92
CA ASN A 54 2.18 3.07 21.25
C ASN A 54 3.40 2.20 21.59
N GLY A 55 4.21 1.85 20.58
CA GLY A 55 5.37 0.96 20.75
C GLY A 55 5.05 -0.54 20.72
N ASP A 56 3.77 -0.92 20.84
CA ASP A 56 3.32 -2.31 20.80
C ASP A 56 3.03 -2.78 19.38
N PHE A 57 3.28 -4.07 19.13
CA PHE A 57 3.00 -4.67 17.84
C PHE A 57 1.50 -4.62 17.53
N SER A 58 1.17 -4.03 16.38
CA SER A 58 -0.19 -3.93 15.89
C SER A 58 -0.32 -4.68 14.56
N PHE A 59 -1.23 -5.63 14.55
CA PHE A 59 -1.70 -6.34 13.39
C PHE A 59 -3.01 -5.70 12.95
N MET A 60 -3.01 -5.12 11.76
CA MET A 60 -4.17 -4.45 11.19
C MET A 60 -4.65 -5.21 9.95
N MET A 61 -5.96 -5.30 9.81
CA MET A 61 -6.61 -5.88 8.63
C MET A 61 -7.66 -4.93 8.08
N GLY A 62 -7.89 -5.02 6.79
CA GLY A 62 -8.77 -4.13 6.08
C GLY A 62 -9.13 -4.60 4.68
N GLY A 63 -9.80 -3.73 3.95
CA GLY A 63 -10.26 -3.91 2.59
C GLY A 63 -10.15 -2.61 1.80
N GLY A 64 -10.05 -2.71 0.49
CA GLY A 64 -9.97 -1.55 -0.38
C GLY A 64 -10.10 -1.94 -1.83
N GLY A 65 -10.19 -0.94 -2.70
CA GLY A 65 -10.30 -1.12 -4.13
C GLY A 65 -10.25 0.19 -4.86
N GLY A 66 -10.02 0.12 -6.16
CA GLY A 66 -9.86 1.29 -7.00
C GLY A 66 -10.00 0.99 -8.49
N ILE A 67 -10.09 2.06 -9.25
CA ILE A 67 -10.11 2.08 -10.71
C ILE A 67 -8.69 2.42 -11.16
N LEU A 68 -8.19 1.72 -12.19
CA LEU A 68 -6.92 2.03 -12.82
C LEU A 68 -7.14 2.61 -14.22
N PHE A 69 -6.23 3.51 -14.57
CA PHE A 69 -6.07 4.10 -15.88
C PHE A 69 -4.76 3.61 -16.48
N ASN A 70 -4.87 2.98 -17.65
CA ASN A 70 -3.76 2.32 -18.36
C ASN A 70 -3.01 1.28 -17.49
N ASP A 71 -3.66 0.74 -16.47
CA ASP A 71 -3.06 -0.13 -15.45
C ASP A 71 -1.83 0.48 -14.75
N ASN A 72 -1.62 1.79 -14.85
CA ASN A 72 -0.50 2.50 -14.23
C ASN A 72 -0.99 3.33 -13.04
N LEU A 73 -1.94 4.22 -13.27
CA LEU A 73 -2.43 5.15 -12.26
C LEU A 73 -3.73 4.61 -11.67
N PHE A 74 -3.83 4.52 -10.35
CA PHE A 74 -5.08 4.10 -9.70
C PHE A 74 -5.57 5.11 -8.67
N PHE A 75 -6.90 5.16 -8.53
CA PHE A 75 -7.61 5.91 -7.51
C PHE A 75 -8.74 5.06 -6.94
N GLY A 76 -8.94 5.15 -5.63
CA GLY A 76 -9.89 4.30 -4.94
C GLY A 76 -10.03 4.67 -3.48
N GLY A 77 -10.53 3.70 -2.71
CA GLY A 77 -10.72 3.83 -1.28
C GLY A 77 -10.23 2.61 -0.52
N TYR A 78 -10.02 2.81 0.78
CA TYR A 78 -9.60 1.76 1.69
C TYR A 78 -10.21 1.96 3.08
N GLY A 79 -10.21 0.90 3.88
CA GLY A 79 -10.47 0.95 5.31
C GLY A 79 -9.73 -0.18 6.02
N MET A 80 -9.20 0.10 7.20
CA MET A 80 -8.49 -0.86 8.03
C MET A 80 -8.62 -0.54 9.52
N GLY A 81 -8.49 -1.56 10.35
CA GLY A 81 -8.45 -1.42 11.80
C GLY A 81 -7.51 -2.43 12.44
N ASN A 82 -7.10 -2.16 13.68
CA ASN A 82 -6.34 -3.12 14.46
C ASN A 82 -7.20 -4.36 14.75
N SER A 83 -6.57 -5.52 14.65
CA SER A 83 -7.21 -6.83 14.80
C SER A 83 -6.65 -7.63 15.98
N ASN A 84 -5.64 -7.09 16.67
CA ASN A 84 -5.15 -7.60 17.94
C ASN A 84 -5.40 -6.59 19.08
N LYS A 85 -5.45 -7.11 20.30
CA LYS A 85 -5.53 -6.30 21.51
C LYS A 85 -4.21 -5.57 21.73
N LEU A 86 -4.31 -4.29 22.04
CA LEU A 86 -3.20 -3.41 22.40
C LEU A 86 -3.44 -2.93 23.82
N GLU A 87 -2.77 -3.54 24.79
CA GLU A 87 -2.95 -3.20 26.21
C GLU A 87 -2.36 -1.82 26.52
N ILE A 88 -2.99 -1.10 27.43
CA ILE A 88 -2.49 0.20 27.88
C ILE A 88 -1.71 0.01 29.18
N ASP A 89 -0.39 0.20 29.12
CA ASP A 89 0.47 0.26 30.31
C ASP A 89 0.36 1.64 30.99
N SER A 90 -0.79 1.89 31.63
CA SER A 90 -1.05 3.09 32.42
C SER A 90 -1.88 2.74 33.64
N SER A 91 -1.50 3.28 34.81
CA SER A 91 -2.28 3.13 36.04
C SER A 91 -3.69 3.72 35.94
N VAL A 92 -3.92 4.66 35.02
CA VAL A 92 -5.22 5.32 34.80
C VAL A 92 -6.15 4.45 33.95
N TYR A 93 -5.59 3.65 33.05
CA TYR A 93 -6.35 2.81 32.11
C TYR A 93 -6.01 1.32 32.23
N ALA A 94 -5.61 0.88 33.42
CA ALA A 94 -5.25 -0.51 33.66
C ALA A 94 -6.40 -1.45 33.26
N GLY A 95 -6.11 -2.43 32.40
CA GLY A 95 -7.08 -3.36 31.85
C GLY A 95 -7.87 -2.85 30.63
N ASN A 96 -7.60 -1.63 30.15
CA ASN A 96 -8.17 -1.13 28.90
C ASN A 96 -7.24 -1.42 27.70
N TYR A 97 -7.83 -1.34 26.52
CA TYR A 97 -7.18 -1.59 25.24
C TYR A 97 -7.34 -0.40 24.30
N LEU A 98 -6.32 -0.19 23.46
CA LEU A 98 -6.37 0.75 22.35
C LEU A 98 -7.05 0.12 21.14
N GLY A 99 -8.06 0.81 20.62
CA GLY A 99 -8.61 0.61 19.29
C GLY A 99 -8.05 1.66 18.33
N PHE A 100 -7.75 1.23 17.11
CA PHE A 100 -7.28 2.13 16.05
C PHE A 100 -7.87 1.70 14.71
N ALA A 101 -8.63 2.59 14.08
CA ALA A 101 -9.21 2.34 12.77
C ALA A 101 -9.14 3.61 11.91
N ASN A 102 -8.89 3.44 10.62
CA ASN A 102 -9.01 4.52 9.65
C ASN A 102 -9.41 4.01 8.27
N GLY A 103 -9.98 4.89 7.47
CA GLY A 103 -10.27 4.64 6.06
C GLY A 103 -10.35 5.95 5.30
N GLY A 104 -10.31 5.86 3.98
CA GLY A 104 -10.33 7.04 3.13
C GLY A 104 -9.88 6.76 1.72
N LEU A 105 -9.15 7.70 1.14
CA LEU A 105 -8.70 7.69 -0.24
C LEU A 105 -7.41 6.90 -0.39
N TRP A 106 -7.31 6.19 -1.51
CA TRP A 106 -6.14 5.41 -1.87
C TRP A 106 -5.77 5.68 -3.31
N ALA A 107 -4.54 6.09 -3.55
CA ALA A 107 -4.02 6.33 -4.89
C ALA A 107 -2.62 5.74 -5.03
N GLY A 108 -2.21 5.49 -6.26
CA GLY A 108 -0.84 5.05 -6.51
C GLY A 108 -0.52 4.95 -7.99
N TYR A 109 0.77 4.77 -8.26
CA TYR A 109 1.32 4.66 -9.59
C TYR A 109 2.19 3.41 -9.69
N VAL A 110 1.90 2.59 -10.70
CA VAL A 110 2.53 1.32 -11.03
C VAL A 110 3.51 1.57 -12.18
N PHE A 111 4.80 1.46 -11.91
CA PHE A 111 5.83 1.58 -12.92
C PHE A 111 5.95 0.26 -13.69
N MET A 112 6.32 0.27 -14.97
CA MET A 112 6.65 -0.97 -15.71
C MET A 112 5.59 -2.09 -15.58
N ASN A 113 4.31 -1.75 -15.59
CA ASN A 113 3.17 -2.66 -15.36
C ASN A 113 3.08 -3.87 -16.31
N LYS A 114 3.79 -3.84 -17.45
CA LYS A 114 3.94 -4.96 -18.39
C LYS A 114 4.80 -6.11 -17.84
N LYS A 115 5.67 -5.85 -16.85
CA LYS A 115 6.53 -6.87 -16.22
C LYS A 115 5.76 -7.65 -15.15
N LYS A 116 6.11 -8.93 -14.93
CA LYS A 116 5.50 -9.76 -13.87
C LYS A 116 5.73 -9.21 -12.46
N VAL A 117 6.90 -8.63 -12.23
CA VAL A 117 7.28 -7.94 -10.98
C VAL A 117 7.55 -6.49 -11.32
N HIS A 118 6.95 -5.58 -10.58
CA HIS A 118 7.14 -4.16 -10.83
C HIS A 118 6.95 -3.30 -9.57
N PRO A 119 7.69 -2.19 -9.45
CA PRO A 119 7.58 -1.29 -8.31
C PRO A 119 6.35 -0.39 -8.43
N CYS A 120 5.81 0.02 -7.28
CA CYS A 120 4.71 0.97 -7.19
C CYS A 120 5.00 2.01 -6.10
N ILE A 121 4.48 3.22 -6.31
CA ILE A 121 4.36 4.21 -5.23
C ILE A 121 2.89 4.33 -4.84
N THR A 122 2.64 4.45 -3.54
CA THR A 122 1.29 4.45 -2.98
C THR A 122 1.12 5.61 -2.01
N LEU A 123 -0.07 6.21 -1.99
CA LEU A 123 -0.46 7.21 -1.01
C LEU A 123 -1.87 6.89 -0.50
N MET A 124 -2.01 6.87 0.83
CA MET A 124 -3.30 6.70 1.51
C MET A 124 -3.59 7.94 2.35
N LEU A 125 -4.77 8.53 2.17
CA LEU A 125 -5.26 9.66 2.96
C LEU A 125 -6.51 9.19 3.69
N GLY A 126 -6.47 9.19 5.01
CA GLY A 126 -7.50 8.58 5.85
C GLY A 126 -8.04 9.51 6.92
N TRP A 127 -9.24 9.18 7.35
CA TRP A 127 -9.89 9.67 8.56
C TRP A 127 -10.28 8.47 9.41
N GLY A 128 -10.31 8.64 10.71
CA GLY A 128 -10.58 7.51 11.59
C GLY A 128 -10.70 7.91 13.04
N ASN A 129 -10.53 6.92 13.91
CA ASN A 129 -10.61 7.13 15.34
C ASN A 129 -9.58 6.29 16.11
N VAL A 130 -9.16 6.85 17.23
CA VAL A 130 -8.50 6.13 18.32
C VAL A 130 -9.50 5.96 19.44
N THR A 131 -9.58 4.76 20.03
CA THR A 131 -10.45 4.51 21.17
C THR A 131 -9.69 3.89 22.32
N ILE A 132 -10.12 4.21 23.54
CA ILE A 132 -9.78 3.45 24.74
C ILE A 132 -11.04 2.67 25.10
N ALA A 133 -10.97 1.35 25.07
CA ALA A 133 -12.08 0.46 25.42
C ALA A 133 -11.71 -0.43 26.60
N ASN A 134 -12.68 -0.74 27.47
CA ASN A 134 -12.44 -1.69 28.56
C ASN A 134 -12.50 -3.15 28.10
N GLU A 135 -12.29 -4.10 29.02
CA GLU A 135 -12.33 -5.54 28.72
C GLU A 135 -13.65 -6.05 28.14
N LEU A 136 -14.75 -5.34 28.42
CA LEU A 136 -16.08 -5.65 27.90
C LEU A 136 -16.34 -5.00 26.54
N GLY A 137 -15.39 -4.23 26.00
CA GLY A 137 -15.49 -3.53 24.71
C GLY A 137 -16.20 -2.18 24.78
N TYR A 138 -16.54 -1.68 25.97
CA TYR A 138 -17.16 -0.36 26.11
C TYR A 138 -16.14 0.75 25.92
N ILE A 139 -16.39 1.61 24.94
CA ILE A 139 -15.57 2.79 24.62
C ILE A 139 -15.65 3.79 25.78
N GLN A 140 -14.52 4.07 26.40
CA GLN A 140 -14.34 5.05 27.47
C GLN A 140 -13.97 6.42 26.91
N LYS A 141 -13.09 6.45 25.91
CA LYS A 141 -12.65 7.66 25.22
C LYS A 141 -12.53 7.40 23.73
N LEU A 142 -12.73 8.46 22.94
CA LEU A 142 -12.60 8.44 21.49
C LEU A 142 -12.02 9.78 21.03
N ASP A 143 -11.02 9.71 20.16
CA ASP A 143 -10.50 10.85 19.40
C ASP A 143 -10.62 10.57 17.91
N ASN A 144 -11.00 11.60 17.15
CA ASN A 144 -11.00 11.55 15.69
C ASN A 144 -9.62 11.91 15.17
N ILE A 145 -9.16 11.18 14.15
CA ILE A 145 -7.82 11.33 13.60
C ILE A 145 -7.84 11.51 12.09
N TYR A 146 -6.80 12.16 11.61
CA TYR A 146 -6.41 12.24 10.21
C TYR A 146 -5.14 11.42 10.02
N VAL A 147 -5.03 10.74 8.88
CA VAL A 147 -3.93 9.82 8.59
C VAL A 147 -3.40 10.09 7.19
N ILE A 148 -2.09 10.22 7.06
CA ILE A 148 -1.39 10.23 5.76
C ILE A 148 -0.35 9.11 5.77
N THR A 149 -0.42 8.24 4.76
CA THR A 149 0.44 7.06 4.68
C THR A 149 1.04 6.94 3.28
N PRO A 150 2.17 7.59 2.99
CA PRO A 150 2.98 7.26 1.82
C PRO A 150 3.60 5.87 1.94
N GLY A 151 3.77 5.21 0.80
CA GLY A 151 4.35 3.87 0.71
C GLY A 151 5.05 3.59 -0.61
N LEU A 152 5.91 2.57 -0.55
CA LEU A 152 6.61 1.97 -1.68
C LEU A 152 6.33 0.47 -1.68
N ASP A 153 5.92 -0.05 -2.82
CA ASP A 153 5.51 -1.44 -2.99
C ASP A 153 6.26 -2.12 -4.12
N ILE A 154 6.29 -3.44 -4.05
CA ILE A 154 6.55 -4.31 -5.19
C ILE A 154 5.26 -5.10 -5.44
N GLU A 155 4.75 -5.02 -6.67
CA GLU A 155 3.60 -5.77 -7.15
C GLU A 155 4.07 -6.99 -7.96
N TYR A 156 3.41 -8.12 -7.73
CA TYR A 156 3.60 -9.36 -8.45
C TYR A 156 2.28 -9.84 -9.06
N SER A 157 2.27 -10.00 -10.38
CA SER A 157 1.14 -10.53 -11.13
C SER A 157 1.12 -12.06 -11.07
N ILE A 158 0.15 -12.63 -10.35
CA ILE A 158 0.00 -14.08 -10.17
C ILE A 158 -0.86 -14.68 -11.29
N ALA A 159 -2.00 -14.06 -11.54
CA ALA A 159 -2.96 -14.46 -12.56
C ALA A 159 -3.57 -13.21 -13.20
N SER A 160 -4.28 -13.37 -14.33
CA SER A 160 -4.95 -12.27 -15.03
C SER A 160 -5.97 -11.51 -14.16
N PHE A 161 -6.42 -12.11 -13.06
CA PHE A 161 -7.37 -11.53 -12.11
C PHE A 161 -6.78 -11.28 -10.71
N LEU A 162 -5.51 -11.65 -10.46
CA LEU A 162 -4.91 -11.59 -9.12
C LEU A 162 -3.48 -11.05 -9.18
N LYS A 163 -3.27 -9.97 -8.42
CA LYS A 163 -1.96 -9.43 -8.09
C LYS A 163 -1.76 -9.36 -6.58
N ILE A 164 -0.52 -9.50 -6.13
CA ILE A 164 -0.14 -9.31 -4.73
C ILE A 164 0.88 -8.17 -4.66
N THR A 165 0.69 -7.25 -3.71
CA THR A 165 1.70 -6.25 -3.38
C THR A 165 2.26 -6.48 -2.01
N ALA A 166 3.57 -6.27 -1.87
CA ALA A 166 4.24 -6.16 -0.57
C ALA A 166 5.02 -4.84 -0.54
N GLY A 167 4.88 -4.08 0.54
CA GLY A 167 5.49 -2.76 0.61
C GLY A 167 5.75 -2.25 2.02
N VAL A 168 6.50 -1.15 2.06
CA VAL A 168 6.84 -0.40 3.27
C VAL A 168 6.19 0.97 3.22
N TYR A 169 5.66 1.38 4.37
CA TYR A 169 4.82 2.56 4.50
C TYR A 169 5.22 3.32 5.74
N TYR A 170 5.08 4.65 5.72
CA TYR A 170 5.19 5.47 6.91
C TYR A 170 3.84 6.09 7.22
N ARG A 171 3.18 5.64 8.28
CA ARG A 171 1.89 6.20 8.71
C ARG A 171 2.16 7.40 9.59
N LYS A 172 1.61 8.55 9.23
CA LYS A 172 1.58 9.75 10.08
C LYS A 172 0.15 10.04 10.49
N VAL A 173 -0.06 10.18 11.78
CA VAL A 173 -1.36 10.45 12.41
C VAL A 173 -1.36 11.87 12.97
N SER A 174 -2.53 12.50 12.96
CA SER A 174 -2.75 13.79 13.61
C SER A 174 -4.18 13.91 14.14
N GLY A 175 -4.40 14.73 15.16
CA GLY A 175 -5.72 15.04 15.70
C GLY A 175 -6.00 14.44 17.07
N ILE A 176 -4.99 13.86 17.73
CA ILE A 176 -5.13 13.32 19.08
C ILE A 176 -4.98 14.45 20.09
N SER A 177 -5.98 14.62 20.96
CA SER A 177 -6.00 15.71 21.94
C SER A 177 -6.65 15.39 23.28
N GLU A 178 -7.60 14.45 23.35
CA GLU A 178 -8.41 14.19 24.56
C GLU A 178 -7.99 12.92 25.32
N ILE A 179 -7.14 12.11 24.72
CA ILE A 179 -6.56 10.92 25.34
C ILE A 179 -5.11 11.19 25.80
N ASP A 180 -4.63 10.45 26.80
CA ASP A 180 -3.27 10.58 27.35
C ASP A 180 -2.20 9.97 26.42
N PHE A 181 -2.31 10.22 25.12
CA PHE A 181 -1.40 9.82 24.06
C PHE A 181 -1.16 10.99 23.11
N THR A 182 -0.14 10.87 22.29
CA THR A 182 0.22 11.86 21.28
C THR A 182 0.10 11.28 19.87
N ASP A 183 0.04 12.15 18.87
CA ASP A 183 0.09 11.80 17.45
C ASP A 183 1.26 10.84 17.09
N ASP A 184 2.41 11.02 17.74
CA ASP A 184 3.60 10.21 17.53
C ASP A 184 3.44 8.76 18.04
N ASN A 185 2.58 8.52 19.04
CA ASN A 185 2.30 7.15 19.50
C ASN A 185 1.61 6.32 18.42
N PHE A 186 0.94 6.94 17.45
CA PHE A 186 0.21 6.25 16.38
C PHE A 186 0.88 6.36 15.02
N SER A 187 1.97 7.14 14.94
CA SER A 187 2.78 7.35 13.74
C SER A 187 3.99 6.43 13.74
N ASP A 188 4.05 5.47 12.82
CA ASP A 188 5.18 4.55 12.72
C ASP A 188 5.31 4.00 11.30
N LEU A 189 6.45 3.35 11.03
CA LEU A 189 6.64 2.50 9.88
C LEU A 189 5.71 1.29 9.94
N SER A 190 5.34 0.81 8.76
CA SER A 190 4.57 -0.41 8.62
C SER A 190 4.96 -1.17 7.37
N VAL A 191 4.72 -2.48 7.42
CA VAL A 191 4.82 -3.38 6.27
C VAL A 191 3.40 -3.78 5.91
N GLN A 192 3.05 -3.70 4.63
CA GLN A 192 1.73 -4.09 4.14
C GLN A 192 1.83 -5.17 3.08
N ILE A 193 0.90 -6.12 3.14
CA ILE A 193 0.63 -7.09 2.09
C ILE A 193 -0.81 -6.86 1.63
N THR A 194 -1.01 -6.73 0.33
CA THR A 194 -2.34 -6.48 -0.23
C THR A 194 -2.60 -7.44 -1.39
N PHE A 195 -3.79 -8.01 -1.40
CA PHE A 195 -4.25 -8.87 -2.49
C PHE A 195 -5.22 -8.06 -3.33
N LYS A 196 -4.92 -7.94 -4.62
CA LYS A 196 -5.72 -7.18 -5.59
C LYS A 196 -6.39 -8.18 -6.53
N PHE A 197 -7.68 -8.41 -6.31
CA PHE A 197 -8.54 -9.18 -7.20
C PHE A 197 -9.26 -8.22 -8.13
N GLY A 198 -9.22 -8.47 -9.43
CA GLY A 198 -9.72 -7.48 -10.38
C GLY A 198 -9.82 -7.97 -11.80
N TYR A 199 -10.24 -7.04 -12.65
CA TYR A 199 -10.05 -7.14 -14.08
C TYR A 199 -8.88 -6.24 -14.42
N PHE A 200 -7.83 -6.80 -15.01
CA PHE A 200 -6.63 -6.09 -15.47
C PHE A 200 -6.53 -6.25 -16.98
N ASN A 201 -5.99 -5.25 -17.68
CA ASN A 201 -5.81 -5.39 -19.12
C ASN A 201 -4.67 -6.37 -19.39
N ALA A 202 -4.84 -7.22 -20.40
CA ALA A 202 -3.76 -8.09 -20.84
C ALA A 202 -2.61 -7.24 -21.42
N PRO A 203 -1.34 -7.65 -21.23
CA PRO A 203 -0.25 -7.16 -22.07
C PRO A 203 -0.61 -7.46 -23.53
N ASN A 204 -0.52 -6.48 -24.43
CA ASN A 204 -0.81 -6.70 -25.85
C ASN A 204 0.13 -7.81 -26.38
N GLU A 205 -0.42 -8.90 -26.94
CA GLU A 205 0.34 -9.89 -27.74
C GLU A 205 0.45 -9.47 -29.22
N ASP A 206 -0.12 -8.32 -29.60
CA ASP A 206 -0.32 -7.91 -31.00
C ASP A 206 0.81 -7.04 -31.59
N GLU A 207 2.06 -7.38 -31.34
CA GLU A 207 3.19 -6.88 -32.14
C GLU A 207 4.19 -8.02 -32.42
N VAL A 208 3.70 -9.12 -33.00
CA VAL A 208 4.56 -9.94 -33.85
C VAL A 208 4.63 -9.19 -35.19
N PRO A 209 5.78 -8.65 -35.61
CA PRO A 209 5.91 -8.11 -36.96
C PRO A 209 5.52 -9.23 -37.91
N ALA A 210 4.55 -9.00 -38.78
CA ALA A 210 4.23 -9.93 -39.84
C ALA A 210 5.56 -10.23 -40.57
N GLU A 211 6.00 -11.49 -40.56
CA GLU A 211 7.11 -11.91 -41.41
C GLU A 211 6.77 -11.47 -42.83
N GLU A 212 7.56 -10.52 -43.36
CA GLU A 212 7.45 -10.18 -44.77
C GLU A 212 7.64 -11.47 -45.57
N PRO A 213 6.76 -11.76 -46.54
CA PRO A 213 6.96 -12.92 -47.37
C PRO A 213 8.27 -12.71 -48.14
N THR A 214 9.29 -13.48 -47.81
CA THR A 214 10.53 -13.53 -48.59
C THR A 214 10.19 -14.14 -49.95
N GLY A 215 9.76 -13.28 -50.87
CA GLY A 215 9.66 -13.60 -52.28
C GLY A 215 11.06 -13.62 -52.90
N ASN A 216 11.54 -14.82 -53.22
CA ASN A 216 12.10 -15.20 -54.53
C ASN A 216 12.63 -16.64 -54.48
#